data_AF-A0A2P4XC29-F1
#
_entry.id   AF-A0A2P4XC29-F1
#
_cell.length_a   1.000
_cell.length_b   1.000
_cell.length_c   1.000
_cell.angle_alpha   90.00
_cell.angle_beta   90.00
_cell.angle_gamma   90.00
#
_symmetry.space_group_name_H-M   'P 1'
#
loop_
_entity.id
_entity.type
_entity.pdbx_description
1 polymer ?
#
loop_
_entity_poly.entity_id
_entity_poly.type
_entity_poly.pdbx_seq_one_letter_code
_entity_poly.pdbx_strand_id
1 'polypeptide(L)'
;MWDVIARVCSTDGNRDGGACVVLTTHSMEECEALCSRVGILVSGRLKCLGSVEHLKQKFGRGYTVDITLRALTSSSGTDVTELASVTDQVRAFLAAERSLSARRSSRASQRQRSSSSLQVNNVAKVTSANIQDLCTVLGAPERGARILDHSGTGWLLSSQLEAQGSISVDTFCSWWVSETHGEALQTFLQVKFPGSVLAEQQGEHFRFQVPKHRPESDAVLRPAEIFRALEQTRTNLNVDEYSLSETALEHIFNNMAAQQDEEKGVAHGMNIE
;
A
#
# COMPACT_ATOMS: atom_id res chain seq x y z
N MET A 1 7.39 -38.68 -12.83
CA MET A 1 6.27 -39.04 -11.93
C MET A 1 4.98 -38.39 -12.39
N TRP A 2 4.97 -37.05 -12.60
CA TRP A 2 3.87 -36.28 -13.20
C TRP A 2 3.31 -36.89 -14.49
N ASP A 3 4.18 -37.27 -15.44
CA ASP A 3 3.77 -37.88 -16.72
C ASP A 3 3.03 -39.22 -16.56
N VAL A 4 3.34 -39.98 -15.51
CA VAL A 4 2.70 -41.28 -15.28
C VAL A 4 1.28 -41.07 -14.77
N ILE A 5 1.09 -40.14 -13.84
CA ILE A 5 -0.23 -39.80 -13.30
C ILE A 5 -1.10 -39.18 -14.40
N ALA A 6 -0.56 -38.22 -15.15
CA ALA A 6 -1.24 -37.63 -16.29
C ALA A 6 -1.63 -38.70 -17.32
N ARG A 7 -0.72 -39.61 -17.68
CA ARG A 7 -0.98 -40.69 -18.64
C ARG A 7 -2.03 -41.70 -18.16
N VAL A 8 -2.10 -42.00 -16.86
CA VAL A 8 -3.13 -42.88 -16.28
C VAL A 8 -4.50 -42.19 -16.28
N CYS A 9 -4.53 -40.87 -16.15
CA CYS A 9 -5.76 -40.07 -16.22
C CYS A 9 -6.18 -39.73 -17.67
N SER A 10 -5.26 -39.75 -18.63
CA SER A 10 -5.53 -39.48 -20.05
C SER A 10 -6.22 -40.67 -20.72
N THR A 11 -7.33 -40.40 -21.38
CA THR A 11 -8.23 -41.39 -22.03
C THR A 11 -7.66 -42.09 -23.28
N ASP A 12 -6.39 -41.90 -23.61
CA ASP A 12 -5.88 -42.05 -24.98
C ASP A 12 -5.34 -43.45 -25.32
N GLY A 13 -5.83 -44.53 -24.70
CA GLY A 13 -5.22 -45.85 -24.97
C GLY A 13 -5.94 -47.16 -24.70
N ASN A 14 -6.98 -47.28 -23.85
CA ASN A 14 -7.75 -48.53 -23.75
C ASN A 14 -9.00 -48.43 -22.84
N ARG A 15 -10.17 -48.77 -23.41
CA ARG A 15 -11.32 -49.50 -22.82
C ARG A 15 -11.82 -49.15 -21.40
N ASP A 16 -12.97 -48.46 -21.36
CA ASP A 16 -14.11 -48.66 -20.45
C ASP A 16 -13.95 -48.51 -18.92
N GLY A 17 -13.08 -47.60 -18.44
CA GLY A 17 -13.15 -47.18 -17.05
C GLY A 17 -12.33 -45.95 -16.74
N GLY A 18 -12.97 -44.81 -16.46
CA GLY A 18 -12.27 -43.64 -15.95
C GLY A 18 -11.59 -43.96 -14.61
N ALA A 19 -10.27 -43.78 -14.52
CA ALA A 19 -9.54 -43.93 -13.27
C ALA A 19 -9.69 -42.66 -12.41
N CYS A 20 -10.03 -42.82 -11.13
CA CYS A 20 -10.04 -41.73 -10.15
C CYS A 20 -8.78 -41.83 -9.29
N VAL A 21 -7.91 -40.83 -9.37
CA VAL A 21 -6.69 -40.75 -8.55
C VAL A 21 -6.90 -39.68 -7.49
N VAL A 22 -6.76 -40.06 -6.22
CA VAL A 22 -6.75 -39.12 -5.09
C VAL A 22 -5.33 -39.01 -4.58
N LEU A 23 -4.82 -37.79 -4.52
CA LEU A 23 -3.51 -37.49 -3.97
C LEU A 23 -3.64 -36.48 -2.85
N THR A 24 -2.76 -36.58 -1.86
CA THR A 24 -2.59 -35.59 -0.81
C THR A 24 -1.22 -34.97 -0.98
N THR A 25 -1.17 -33.66 -1.20
CA THR A 25 0.08 -32.91 -1.27
C THR A 25 -0.04 -31.66 -0.40
N HIS A 26 1.11 -31.18 0.06
CA HIS A 26 1.25 -29.89 0.73
C HIS A 26 1.61 -28.78 -0.26
N SER A 27 1.98 -29.13 -1.49
CA SER A 27 2.29 -28.18 -2.55
C SER A 27 1.03 -27.78 -3.31
N MET A 28 0.73 -26.49 -3.28
CA MET A 28 -0.41 -25.93 -4.01
C MET A 28 -0.13 -25.88 -5.51
N GLU A 29 1.13 -25.70 -5.92
CA GLU A 29 1.53 -25.73 -7.33
C GLU A 29 1.26 -27.11 -7.96
N GLU A 30 1.55 -28.18 -7.23
CA GLU A 30 1.27 -29.55 -7.65
C GLU A 30 -0.23 -29.83 -7.81
N CYS A 31 -1.04 -29.29 -6.87
CA CYS A 31 -2.49 -29.38 -6.94
C CYS A 31 -3.04 -28.65 -8.16
N GLU A 32 -2.56 -27.43 -8.42
CA GLU A 32 -3.04 -26.64 -9.55
C GLU A 32 -2.65 -27.25 -10.90
N ALA A 33 -1.50 -27.92 -10.98
CA ALA A 33 -1.01 -28.53 -12.21
C ALA A 33 -1.71 -29.85 -12.58
N LEU A 34 -2.06 -30.70 -11.60
CA LEU A 34 -2.61 -32.04 -11.87
C LEU A 34 -4.09 -32.22 -11.56
N CYS A 35 -4.63 -31.50 -10.58
CA CYS A 35 -5.93 -31.84 -10.02
C CYS A 35 -7.06 -31.13 -10.77
N SER A 36 -8.05 -31.89 -11.24
CA SER A 36 -9.30 -31.34 -11.77
C SER A 36 -10.20 -30.76 -10.67
N ARG A 37 -10.07 -31.28 -9.44
CA ARG A 37 -10.74 -30.81 -8.23
C ARG A 37 -9.76 -30.83 -7.08
N VAL A 38 -9.75 -29.76 -6.29
CA VAL A 38 -8.96 -29.62 -5.08
C VAL A 38 -9.89 -29.61 -3.87
N GLY A 39 -9.52 -30.36 -2.85
CA GLY A 39 -10.15 -30.34 -1.54
C GLY A 39 -9.19 -29.76 -0.51
N ILE A 40 -9.64 -28.76 0.27
CA ILE A 40 -8.84 -28.16 1.33
C ILE A 40 -9.25 -28.79 2.67
N LEU A 41 -8.32 -29.50 3.30
CA LEU A 41 -8.49 -30.13 4.61
C LEU A 41 -7.86 -29.26 5.69
N VAL A 42 -8.62 -28.96 6.75
CA VAL A 42 -8.23 -28.06 7.84
C VAL A 42 -8.73 -28.66 9.16
N SER A 43 -7.83 -28.90 10.13
CA SER A 43 -8.13 -29.55 11.43
C SER A 43 -8.83 -30.91 11.29
N GLY A 44 -8.44 -31.74 10.31
CA GLY A 44 -9.06 -33.05 10.07
C GLY A 44 -10.48 -32.97 9.49
N ARG A 45 -10.95 -31.78 9.08
CA ARG A 45 -12.25 -31.58 8.42
C ARG A 45 -12.06 -31.01 7.02
N LEU A 46 -12.81 -31.54 6.05
CA LEU A 46 -12.79 -31.03 4.68
C LEU A 46 -13.61 -29.73 4.64
N LYS A 47 -12.93 -28.60 4.44
CA LYS A 47 -13.58 -27.27 4.45
C LYS A 47 -14.21 -26.93 3.12
N CYS A 48 -13.56 -27.27 2.01
CA CYS A 48 -14.09 -27.03 0.68
C CYS A 48 -13.57 -28.05 -0.33
N LEU A 49 -14.32 -28.21 -1.43
CA LEU A 49 -14.02 -29.08 -2.55
C LEU A 49 -14.54 -28.42 -3.83
N GLY A 50 -13.70 -28.25 -4.84
CA GLY A 50 -14.09 -27.62 -6.10
C GLY A 50 -12.94 -27.57 -7.10
N SER A 51 -13.17 -27.03 -8.29
CA SER A 51 -12.05 -26.65 -9.16
C SER A 51 -11.25 -25.52 -8.52
N VAL A 52 -9.99 -25.36 -8.93
CA VAL A 52 -9.13 -24.24 -8.48
C VAL A 52 -9.83 -22.89 -8.73
N GLU A 53 -10.44 -22.72 -9.89
CA GLU A 53 -11.18 -21.51 -10.26
C GLU A 53 -12.39 -21.28 -9.34
N HIS A 54 -13.19 -22.31 -9.05
CA HIS A 54 -14.32 -22.19 -8.12
C HIS A 54 -13.85 -21.78 -6.73
N LEU A 55 -12.74 -22.35 -6.24
CA LEU A 55 -12.17 -22.00 -4.94
C LEU A 55 -11.66 -20.56 -4.93
N LYS A 56 -10.96 -20.12 -5.99
CA LYS A 56 -10.50 -18.73 -6.16
C LYS A 56 -11.64 -17.73 -6.32
N GLN A 57 -12.76 -18.14 -6.89
CA GLN A 57 -13.96 -17.29 -6.99
C GLN A 57 -14.71 -17.21 -5.64
N LYS A 58 -14.85 -18.34 -4.94
CA LYS A 58 -15.61 -18.43 -3.69
C LYS A 58 -14.86 -17.89 -2.47
N PHE A 59 -13.55 -18.08 -2.42
CA PHE A 59 -12.72 -17.76 -1.25
C PHE A 59 -11.59 -16.77 -1.55
N GLY A 60 -11.38 -16.39 -2.82
CA GLY A 60 -10.42 -15.36 -3.19
C GLY A 60 -10.91 -13.98 -2.78
N ARG A 61 -9.97 -13.07 -2.46
CA ARG A 61 -10.30 -11.73 -1.95
C ARG A 61 -10.41 -10.67 -3.05
N GLY A 62 -10.20 -11.05 -4.30
CA GLY A 62 -10.09 -10.09 -5.39
C GLY A 62 -8.87 -10.32 -6.26
N TYR A 63 -8.45 -9.21 -6.85
CA TYR A 63 -7.16 -9.01 -7.48
C TYR A 63 -6.24 -8.26 -6.51
N THR A 64 -4.98 -8.65 -6.46
CA THR A 64 -3.91 -7.87 -5.84
C THR A 64 -3.27 -7.02 -6.92
N VAL A 65 -3.24 -5.71 -6.72
CA VAL A 65 -2.58 -4.75 -7.60
C VAL A 65 -1.39 -4.18 -6.86
N ASP A 66 -0.18 -4.49 -7.30
CA ASP A 66 1.04 -3.87 -6.79
C ASP A 66 1.45 -2.76 -7.76
N ILE A 67 1.71 -1.56 -7.25
CA ILE A 67 2.04 -0.37 -8.03
C ILE A 67 3.25 0.29 -7.39
N THR A 68 4.26 0.58 -8.21
CA THR A 68 5.44 1.35 -7.82
C THR A 68 5.37 2.71 -8.50
N LEU A 69 5.35 3.78 -7.72
CA LEU A 69 5.48 5.14 -8.23
C LEU A 69 6.94 5.47 -8.52
N ARG A 70 7.16 6.38 -9.46
CA ARG A 70 8.49 6.86 -9.80
C ARG A 70 9.03 7.71 -8.65
N ALA A 71 10.17 7.29 -8.10
CA ALA A 71 10.88 8.11 -7.13
C ALA A 71 11.31 9.45 -7.75
N LEU A 72 11.24 10.52 -6.94
CA LEU A 72 11.66 11.87 -7.30
C LEU A 72 13.19 11.93 -7.45
N THR A 73 13.69 11.39 -8.56
CA THR A 73 15.08 11.52 -8.98
C THR A 73 15.18 12.65 -10.00
N SER A 74 16.34 13.28 -10.11
CA SER A 74 16.60 14.50 -10.90
C SER A 74 16.39 14.38 -12.42
N SER A 75 15.77 13.31 -12.91
CA SER A 75 15.75 12.87 -14.31
C SER A 75 14.45 13.20 -15.07
N SER A 76 13.36 13.53 -14.38
CA SER A 76 12.04 13.86 -14.96
C SER A 76 11.71 15.35 -14.82
N GLY A 77 11.53 16.06 -15.95
CA GLY A 77 11.30 17.51 -15.94
C GLY A 77 10.01 17.98 -15.24
N THR A 78 8.98 17.14 -15.17
CA THR A 78 7.73 17.42 -14.44
C THR A 78 7.95 17.44 -12.93
N ASP A 79 8.67 16.45 -12.41
CA ASP A 79 8.89 16.24 -10.98
C ASP A 79 9.77 17.36 -10.41
N VAL A 80 10.74 17.82 -11.19
CA VAL A 80 11.57 18.99 -10.86
C VAL A 80 10.72 20.27 -10.74
N THR A 81 9.68 20.41 -11.55
CA THR A 81 8.83 21.61 -11.55
C THR A 81 7.87 21.60 -10.36
N GLU A 82 7.26 20.46 -10.05
CA GLU A 82 6.39 20.30 -8.88
C GLU A 82 7.17 20.47 -7.57
N LEU A 83 8.32 19.79 -7.46
CA LEU A 83 9.19 19.91 -6.31
C LEU A 83 9.69 21.35 -6.12
N ALA A 84 10.08 22.04 -7.19
CA ALA A 84 10.49 23.45 -7.12
C ALA A 84 9.34 24.35 -6.63
N SER A 85 8.12 24.15 -7.15
CA SER A 85 6.94 24.92 -6.74
C SER A 85 6.62 24.76 -5.25
N VAL A 86 6.60 23.53 -4.75
CA VAL A 86 6.37 23.24 -3.32
C VAL A 86 7.50 23.84 -2.49
N THR A 87 8.74 23.68 -2.95
CA THR A 87 9.92 24.20 -2.25
C THR A 87 9.88 25.73 -2.12
N ASP A 88 9.47 26.43 -3.17
CA ASP A 88 9.34 27.89 -3.16
C ASP A 88 8.23 28.36 -2.23
N GLN A 89 7.09 27.65 -2.19
CA GLN A 89 6.00 27.92 -1.24
C GLN A 89 6.46 27.73 0.22
N VAL A 90 7.16 26.64 0.51
CA VAL A 90 7.69 26.35 1.85
C VAL A 90 8.72 27.41 2.26
N ARG A 91 9.64 27.79 1.37
CA ARG A 91 10.64 28.84 1.64
C ARG A 91 9.99 30.20 1.86
N ALA A 92 8.97 30.55 1.07
CA ALA A 92 8.24 31.81 1.23
C ALA A 92 7.53 31.87 2.60
N PHE A 93 6.89 30.78 3.02
CA PHE A 93 6.27 30.66 4.34
C PHE A 93 7.29 30.86 5.47
N LEU A 94 8.41 30.12 5.44
CA LEU A 94 9.45 30.21 6.47
C LEU A 94 10.12 31.60 6.52
N ALA A 95 10.26 32.28 5.38
CA ALA A 95 10.78 33.65 5.32
C ALA A 95 9.79 34.69 5.93
N ALA A 96 8.49 34.52 5.68
CA ALA A 96 7.45 35.37 6.26
C ALA A 96 7.37 35.20 7.78
N GLU A 97 7.43 33.96 8.28
CA GLU A 97 7.40 33.64 9.71
C GLU A 97 8.59 34.27 10.46
N ARG A 98 9.80 34.19 9.89
CA ARG A 98 11.01 34.84 10.42
C ARG A 98 10.87 36.35 10.52
N SER A 99 10.29 36.97 9.50
CA SER A 99 10.08 38.42 9.47
C SER A 99 9.09 38.88 10.56
N LEU A 100 8.07 38.06 10.85
CA LEU A 100 7.12 38.31 11.94
C LEU A 100 7.77 38.13 13.32
N SER A 101 8.58 37.09 13.49
CA SER A 101 9.30 36.83 14.75
C SER A 101 10.33 37.93 15.05
N ALA A 102 11.07 38.40 14.04
CA ALA A 102 12.02 39.53 14.16
C ALA A 102 11.32 40.86 14.52
N ARG A 103 10.11 41.10 13.98
CA ARG A 103 9.31 42.28 14.36
C ARG A 103 8.85 42.22 15.81
N ARG A 104 8.46 41.03 16.30
CA ARG A 104 8.06 40.82 17.70
C ARG A 104 9.22 41.04 18.67
N SER A 105 10.42 40.56 18.36
CA SER A 105 11.60 40.79 19.20
C SER A 105 12.06 42.26 19.19
N SER A 106 12.00 42.95 18.04
CA SER A 106 12.35 44.39 17.97
C SER A 106 11.44 45.30 18.81
N ARG A 107 10.19 44.88 19.07
CA ARG A 107 9.22 45.64 19.87
C ARG A 107 9.41 45.40 21.38
N ALA A 108 9.99 44.27 21.76
CA ALA A 108 10.31 43.91 23.14
C ALA A 108 11.65 44.49 23.63
N SER A 109 12.55 44.86 22.70
CA SER A 109 13.94 45.28 23.01
C SER A 109 14.21 46.78 22.85
N GLN A 110 13.19 47.66 22.90
CA GLN A 110 13.40 49.12 22.97
C GLN A 110 13.82 49.57 24.39
N ARG A 111 14.73 48.82 25.02
CA ARG A 111 15.57 49.21 26.16
C ARG A 111 16.84 48.35 26.10
N GLN A 112 17.97 49.03 25.91
CA GLN A 112 19.35 48.53 25.80
C GLN A 112 19.82 48.05 24.42
N ARG A 113 20.46 48.99 23.72
CA ARG A 113 21.53 48.73 22.75
C ARG A 113 22.70 48.04 23.48
N SER A 114 23.24 46.97 22.91
CA SER A 114 24.63 46.91 22.41
C SER A 114 25.04 45.50 22.00
N SER A 115 25.89 45.45 20.97
CA SER A 115 26.81 44.39 20.57
C SER A 115 26.30 43.27 19.66
N SER A 116 26.67 43.44 18.39
CA SER A 116 26.81 42.45 17.34
C SER A 116 27.61 41.21 17.74
N SER A 117 27.15 40.02 17.39
CA SER A 117 27.98 38.97 16.77
C SER A 117 27.14 37.73 16.41
N LEU A 118 27.50 37.14 15.26
CA LEU A 118 27.10 35.83 14.72
C LEU A 118 25.67 35.74 14.18
N GLN A 119 25.48 36.24 12.96
CA GLN A 119 24.49 35.66 12.04
C GLN A 119 24.96 34.24 11.70
N VAL A 120 24.65 33.29 12.58
CA VAL A 120 24.65 31.87 12.21
C VAL A 120 23.65 31.77 11.07
N ASN A 121 24.10 31.25 9.93
CA ASN A 121 23.25 30.89 8.79
C ASN A 121 22.11 30.00 9.30
N ASN A 122 21.01 30.62 9.69
CA ASN A 122 19.85 29.92 10.17
C ASN A 122 19.17 29.39 8.91
N VAL A 123 19.60 28.22 8.44
CA VAL A 123 19.00 27.52 7.30
C VAL A 123 17.50 27.43 7.57
N ALA A 124 16.65 27.70 6.57
CA ALA A 124 15.21 27.53 6.72
C ALA A 124 14.93 26.09 7.15
N LYS A 125 14.27 25.90 8.30
CA LYS A 125 13.98 24.58 8.86
C LYS A 125 12.51 24.48 9.22
N VAL A 126 11.94 23.30 8.97
CA VAL A 126 10.60 22.92 9.42
C VAL A 126 10.73 22.38 10.84
N THR A 127 9.86 22.80 11.74
CA THR A 127 9.87 22.45 13.18
C THR A 127 8.48 22.02 13.62
N SER A 128 8.38 21.36 14.78
CA SER A 128 7.07 20.96 15.32
C SER A 128 6.13 22.14 15.58
N ALA A 129 6.67 23.34 15.81
CA ALA A 129 5.87 24.55 16.04
C ALA A 129 5.22 25.13 14.78
N ASN A 130 5.79 24.89 13.59
CA ASN A 130 5.31 25.50 12.35
C ASN A 130 4.79 24.50 11.31
N ILE A 131 5.00 23.20 11.52
CA ILE A 131 4.61 22.17 10.56
C ILE A 131 3.10 22.15 10.29
N GLN A 132 2.26 22.35 11.31
CA GLN A 132 0.80 22.38 11.15
C GLN A 132 0.34 23.56 10.31
N ASP A 133 0.89 24.75 10.58
CA ASP A 133 0.58 25.97 9.82
C ASP A 133 1.09 25.86 8.38
N LEU A 134 2.28 25.28 8.19
CA LEU A 134 2.86 25.02 6.88
C LEU A 134 1.96 24.08 6.05
N CYS A 135 1.53 22.96 6.62
CA CYS A 135 0.61 22.03 5.97
C CYS A 135 -0.75 22.69 5.63
N THR A 136 -1.22 23.60 6.48
CA THR A 136 -2.45 24.37 6.24
C THR A 136 -2.30 25.33 5.05
N VAL A 137 -1.17 26.03 4.95
CA VAL A 137 -0.88 26.94 3.83
C VAL A 137 -0.73 26.18 2.50
N LEU A 138 -0.15 24.99 2.55
CA LEU A 138 -0.03 24.12 1.37
C LEU A 138 -1.35 23.41 1.00
N GLY A 139 -2.41 23.59 1.80
CA GLY A 139 -3.77 23.13 1.48
C GLY A 139 -4.13 21.72 1.96
N ALA A 140 -3.29 21.07 2.77
CA ALA A 140 -3.55 19.74 3.31
C ALA A 140 -3.23 19.70 4.82
N PRO A 141 -4.08 20.30 5.69
CA PRO A 141 -3.84 20.38 7.13
C PRO A 141 -3.81 19.00 7.82
N GLU A 142 -4.49 18.00 7.27
CA GLU A 142 -4.52 16.63 7.76
C GLU A 142 -3.14 15.97 7.73
N ARG A 143 -2.27 16.35 6.78
CA ARG A 143 -0.90 15.86 6.70
C ARG A 143 -0.07 16.33 7.90
N GLY A 144 -0.30 17.55 8.37
CA GLY A 144 0.35 18.08 9.58
C GLY A 144 -0.02 17.27 10.82
N ALA A 145 -1.31 16.96 10.97
CA ALA A 145 -1.80 16.12 12.06
C ALA A 145 -1.21 14.71 11.99
N ARG A 146 -1.15 14.08 10.81
CA ARG A 146 -0.54 12.75 10.64
C ARG A 146 0.91 12.70 11.11
N ILE A 147 1.70 13.72 10.78
CA ILE A 147 3.10 13.83 11.21
C ILE A 147 3.16 13.96 12.73
N LEU A 148 2.38 14.86 13.33
CA LEU A 148 2.38 15.08 14.79
C LEU A 148 1.86 13.87 15.58
N ASP A 149 0.92 13.10 15.02
CA ASP A 149 0.33 11.91 15.65
C ASP A 149 1.12 10.62 15.36
N HIS A 150 2.29 10.71 14.71
CA HIS A 150 3.13 9.55 14.36
C HIS A 150 2.41 8.49 13.50
N SER A 151 1.47 8.92 12.66
CA SER A 151 0.62 8.02 11.89
C SER A 151 0.99 8.00 10.40
N GLY A 152 0.80 6.82 9.78
CA GLY A 152 1.04 6.61 8.35
C GLY A 152 2.48 6.91 7.91
N THR A 153 2.61 7.51 6.74
CA THR A 153 3.90 7.89 6.12
C THR A 153 4.58 9.08 6.82
N GLY A 154 3.84 9.84 7.62
CA GLY A 154 4.36 11.00 8.36
C GLY A 154 5.30 10.63 9.52
N TRP A 155 5.34 9.35 9.91
CA TRP A 155 6.16 8.87 11.02
C TRP A 155 7.65 9.19 10.86
N LEU A 156 8.21 9.08 9.64
CA LEU A 156 9.63 9.34 9.40
C LEU A 156 10.00 10.80 9.71
N LEU A 157 9.16 11.73 9.25
CA LEU A 157 9.32 13.15 9.52
C LEU A 157 9.16 13.44 11.01
N SER A 158 8.21 12.79 11.66
CA SER A 158 7.97 12.94 13.09
C SER A 158 9.16 12.46 13.94
N SER A 159 9.68 11.27 13.64
CA SER A 159 10.87 10.73 14.30
C SER A 159 12.09 11.64 14.11
N GLN A 160 12.26 12.23 12.92
CA GLN A 160 13.32 13.20 12.68
C GLN A 160 13.13 14.52 13.45
N LEU A 161 11.89 15.01 13.58
CA LEU A 161 11.58 16.18 14.41
C LEU A 161 11.92 15.94 15.87
N GLU A 162 11.63 14.77 16.43
CA GLU A 162 11.97 14.44 17.80
C GLU A 162 13.48 14.35 18.03
N ALA A 163 14.19 13.68 17.11
CA ALA A 163 15.62 13.44 17.25
C ALA A 163 16.47 14.71 17.02
N GLN A 164 16.12 15.53 16.04
CA GLN A 164 16.93 16.66 15.58
C GLN A 164 16.31 18.04 15.87
N GLY A 165 15.08 18.07 16.39
CA GLY A 165 14.29 19.29 16.60
C GLY A 165 13.84 19.99 15.31
N SER A 166 14.21 19.46 14.14
CA SER A 166 13.98 20.11 12.85
C SER A 166 14.13 19.16 11.66
N ILE A 167 13.39 19.44 10.57
CA ILE A 167 13.52 18.79 9.27
C ILE A 167 14.03 19.80 8.24
N SER A 168 14.82 19.32 7.28
CA SER A 168 15.22 20.13 6.12
C SER A 168 14.03 20.43 5.19
N VAL A 169 14.08 21.56 4.48
CA VAL A 169 13.04 21.89 3.50
C VAL A 169 12.97 20.82 2.41
N ASP A 170 14.11 20.35 1.92
CA ASP A 170 14.18 19.34 0.86
C ASP A 170 13.53 18.01 1.27
N THR A 171 13.80 17.53 2.50
CA THR A 171 13.18 16.31 3.02
C THR A 171 11.66 16.46 3.12
N PHE A 172 11.18 17.60 3.64
CA PHE A 172 9.75 17.86 3.73
C PHE A 172 9.09 17.96 2.35
N CYS A 173 9.71 18.65 1.39
CA CYS A 173 9.16 18.82 0.04
C CYS A 173 9.14 17.50 -0.72
N SER A 174 10.19 16.69 -0.62
CA SER A 174 10.21 15.35 -1.24
C SER A 174 9.08 14.49 -0.69
N TRP A 175 8.93 14.44 0.64
CA TRP A 175 7.83 13.70 1.26
C TRP A 175 6.46 14.24 0.83
N TRP A 176 6.29 15.57 0.78
CA TRP A 176 5.04 16.21 0.39
C TRP A 176 4.60 15.82 -1.02
N VAL A 177 5.55 15.80 -1.97
CA VAL A 177 5.26 15.42 -3.36
C VAL A 177 4.93 13.94 -3.44
N SER A 178 5.72 13.04 -2.81
CA SER A 178 5.40 11.61 -2.75
C SER A 178 4.03 11.34 -2.15
N GLU A 179 3.66 12.01 -1.06
CA GLU A 179 2.34 11.87 -0.43
C GLU A 179 1.21 12.32 -1.38
N THR A 180 1.46 13.38 -2.16
CA THR A 180 0.49 13.88 -3.16
C THR A 180 0.27 12.88 -4.29
N HIS A 181 1.33 12.26 -4.80
CA HIS A 181 1.21 11.23 -5.84
C HIS A 181 0.54 9.96 -5.27
N GLY A 182 0.86 9.56 -4.03
CA GLY A 182 0.21 8.44 -3.35
C GLY A 182 -1.29 8.64 -3.14
N GLU A 183 -1.70 9.82 -2.67
CA GLU A 183 -3.12 10.16 -2.49
C GLU A 183 -3.88 10.25 -3.83
N ALA A 184 -3.22 10.76 -4.88
CA ALA A 184 -3.78 10.77 -6.23
C ALA A 184 -4.00 9.34 -6.76
N LEU A 185 -3.03 8.44 -6.55
CA LEU A 185 -3.14 7.03 -6.92
C LEU A 185 -4.29 6.33 -6.17
N GLN A 186 -4.38 6.54 -4.86
CA GLN A 186 -5.43 5.97 -4.04
C GLN A 186 -6.81 6.48 -4.47
N THR A 187 -6.94 7.78 -4.74
CA THR A 187 -8.19 8.39 -5.23
C THR A 187 -8.57 7.82 -6.60
N PHE A 188 -7.60 7.69 -7.51
CA PHE A 188 -7.82 7.08 -8.83
C PHE A 188 -8.37 5.66 -8.71
N LEU A 189 -7.76 4.81 -7.87
CA LEU A 189 -8.20 3.43 -7.70
C LEU A 189 -9.60 3.36 -7.06
N GLN A 190 -9.89 4.18 -6.05
CA GLN A 190 -11.22 4.21 -5.44
C GLN A 190 -12.31 4.64 -6.43
N VAL A 191 -12.00 5.62 -7.30
CA VAL A 191 -12.95 6.12 -8.32
C VAL A 191 -13.14 5.11 -9.45
N LYS A 192 -12.07 4.48 -9.96
CA LYS A 192 -12.15 3.52 -11.07
C LYS A 192 -12.62 2.14 -10.65
N PHE A 193 -12.26 1.72 -9.44
CA PHE A 193 -12.55 0.41 -8.87
C PHE A 193 -13.10 0.55 -7.44
N PRO A 194 -14.38 0.95 -7.30
CA PRO A 194 -15.02 1.10 -6.00
C PRO A 194 -14.90 -0.18 -5.16
N GLY A 195 -14.57 -0.01 -3.87
CA GLY A 195 -14.28 -1.12 -2.96
C GLY A 195 -12.82 -1.57 -2.95
N SER A 196 -11.94 -0.94 -3.75
CA SER A 196 -10.50 -1.14 -3.62
C SER A 196 -9.99 -0.67 -2.26
N VAL A 197 -9.19 -1.50 -1.59
CA VAL A 197 -8.59 -1.17 -0.28
C VAL A 197 -7.07 -1.15 -0.41
N LEU A 198 -6.43 -0.11 0.14
CA LEU A 198 -4.97 -0.09 0.31
C LEU A 198 -4.60 -1.07 1.42
N ALA A 199 -3.93 -2.16 1.05
CA ALA A 199 -3.50 -3.20 1.98
C ALA A 199 -2.15 -2.87 2.61
N GLU A 200 -1.24 -2.28 1.83
CA GLU A 200 0.12 -1.98 2.27
C GLU A 200 0.69 -0.80 1.47
N GLN A 201 1.45 0.05 2.16
CA GLN A 201 2.20 1.14 1.57
C GLN A 201 3.59 1.20 2.20
N GLN A 202 4.63 1.09 1.36
CA GLN A 202 6.03 1.18 1.77
C GLN A 202 6.78 2.10 0.80
N GLY A 203 7.03 3.34 1.22
CA GLY A 203 7.62 4.35 0.34
C GLY A 203 6.76 4.55 -0.91
N GLU A 204 7.36 4.31 -2.09
CA GLU A 204 6.71 4.44 -3.39
C GLU A 204 5.99 3.16 -3.85
N HIS A 205 6.00 2.10 -3.04
CA HIS A 205 5.33 0.83 -3.33
C HIS A 205 3.97 0.77 -2.63
N PHE A 206 2.94 0.48 -3.42
CA PHE A 206 1.55 0.41 -2.97
C PHE A 206 0.95 -0.93 -3.36
N ARG A 207 0.29 -1.59 -2.42
CA ARG A 207 -0.46 -2.82 -2.65
C ARG A 207 -1.93 -2.59 -2.38
N PHE A 208 -2.75 -2.84 -3.40
CA PHE A 208 -4.20 -2.72 -3.31
C PHE A 208 -4.89 -4.06 -3.46
N GLN A 209 -5.99 -4.24 -2.73
CA GLN A 209 -6.93 -5.33 -2.92
C GLN A 209 -8.15 -4.80 -3.67
N VAL A 210 -8.39 -5.30 -4.88
CA VAL A 210 -9.50 -4.88 -5.75
C VAL A 210 -10.54 -6.00 -5.83
N PRO A 211 -11.80 -5.77 -5.43
CA PRO A 211 -12.86 -6.78 -5.49
C PRO A 211 -13.13 -7.30 -6.91
N LYS A 212 -13.52 -8.58 -7.01
CA LYS A 212 -13.93 -9.18 -8.30
C LYS A 212 -15.30 -8.70 -8.78
N HIS A 213 -16.15 -8.20 -7.88
CA HIS A 213 -17.49 -7.71 -8.21
C HIS A 213 -17.56 -6.22 -7.93
N ARG A 214 -18.16 -5.45 -8.84
CA ARG A 214 -18.40 -4.03 -8.57
C ARG A 214 -19.50 -3.92 -7.50
N PRO A 215 -19.34 -3.07 -6.48
CA PRO A 215 -20.37 -2.91 -5.45
C PRO A 215 -21.69 -2.36 -6.02
N GLU A 216 -21.63 -1.59 -7.11
CA GLU A 216 -22.80 -0.98 -7.77
C GLU A 216 -23.42 -1.86 -8.86
N SER A 217 -22.71 -2.90 -9.32
CA SER A 217 -23.16 -3.78 -10.39
C SER A 217 -22.59 -5.16 -10.14
N ASP A 218 -23.44 -6.18 -10.08
CA ASP A 218 -23.02 -7.58 -9.92
C ASP A 218 -22.21 -8.13 -11.12
N ALA A 219 -21.78 -7.24 -12.03
CA ALA A 219 -20.82 -7.52 -13.07
C ALA A 219 -19.45 -7.86 -12.48
N VAL A 220 -18.90 -8.98 -12.96
CA VAL A 220 -17.53 -9.42 -12.66
C VAL A 220 -16.54 -8.49 -13.35
N LEU A 221 -15.66 -7.86 -12.57
CA LEU A 221 -14.56 -7.05 -13.02
C LEU A 221 -13.49 -7.95 -13.65
N ARG A 222 -13.12 -7.68 -14.90
CA ARG A 222 -12.08 -8.46 -15.59
C ARG A 222 -10.69 -7.87 -15.30
N PRO A 223 -9.64 -8.70 -15.19
CA PRO A 223 -8.26 -8.23 -15.00
C PRO A 223 -7.83 -7.23 -16.08
N ALA A 224 -8.27 -7.46 -17.33
CA ALA A 224 -7.96 -6.60 -18.48
C ALA A 224 -8.49 -5.16 -18.32
N GLU A 225 -9.57 -4.95 -17.57
CA GLU A 225 -10.10 -3.61 -17.30
C GLU A 225 -9.17 -2.85 -16.34
N ILE A 226 -8.60 -3.54 -15.35
CA ILE A 226 -7.62 -2.99 -14.41
C ILE A 226 -6.34 -2.60 -15.15
N PHE A 227 -5.81 -3.52 -15.95
CA PHE A 227 -4.63 -3.24 -16.80
C PHE A 227 -4.85 -2.05 -17.72
N ARG A 228 -6.00 -1.99 -18.40
CA ARG A 228 -6.31 -0.90 -19.33
C ARG A 228 -6.37 0.45 -18.61
N ALA A 229 -6.99 0.51 -17.42
CA ALA A 229 -7.09 1.74 -16.67
C ALA A 229 -5.73 2.24 -16.15
N LEU A 230 -4.90 1.32 -15.65
CA LEU A 230 -3.55 1.63 -15.18
C LEU A 230 -2.67 2.11 -16.33
N GLU A 231 -2.71 1.42 -17.48
CA GLU A 231 -1.90 1.78 -18.64
C GLU A 231 -2.30 3.15 -19.23
N GLN A 232 -3.61 3.44 -19.28
CA GLN A 232 -4.11 4.75 -19.75
C GLN A 232 -3.69 5.92 -18.85
N THR A 233 -3.41 5.67 -17.57
CA THR A 233 -3.15 6.71 -16.56
C THR A 233 -1.69 6.68 -16.08
N ARG A 234 -0.88 5.75 -16.60
CA ARG A 234 0.50 5.49 -16.17
C ARG A 234 1.36 6.75 -16.15
N THR A 235 1.30 7.56 -17.20
CA THR A 235 2.07 8.81 -17.31
C THR A 235 1.57 9.91 -16.37
N ASN A 236 0.26 9.96 -16.13
CA ASN A 236 -0.37 11.02 -15.34
C ASN A 236 -0.23 10.80 -13.83
N LEU A 237 -0.13 9.54 -13.40
CA LEU A 237 0.05 9.16 -12.00
C LEU A 237 1.50 8.81 -11.66
N ASN A 238 2.44 9.08 -12.56
CA ASN A 238 3.86 8.79 -12.36
C ASN A 238 4.14 7.32 -11.99
N VAL A 239 3.38 6.38 -12.57
CA VAL A 239 3.56 4.95 -12.31
C VAL A 239 4.79 4.44 -13.06
N ASP A 240 5.74 3.85 -12.32
CA ASP A 240 6.97 3.28 -12.86
C ASP A 240 6.82 1.79 -13.16
N GLU A 241 6.17 1.03 -12.28
CA GLU A 241 5.87 -0.37 -12.49
C GLU A 241 4.50 -0.71 -11.89
N TYR A 242 3.81 -1.66 -12.49
CA TYR A 242 2.63 -2.25 -11.87
C TYR A 242 2.59 -3.75 -12.16
N SER A 243 1.99 -4.51 -11.25
CA SER A 243 1.67 -5.92 -11.45
C SER A 243 0.26 -6.21 -10.95
N LEU A 244 -0.37 -7.20 -11.57
CA LEU A 244 -1.70 -7.67 -11.21
C LEU A 244 -1.63 -9.17 -10.99
N SER A 245 -2.06 -9.62 -9.82
CA SER A 245 -2.15 -11.04 -9.50
C SER A 245 -3.54 -11.38 -8.97
N GLU A 246 -3.99 -12.61 -9.20
CA GLU A 246 -5.15 -13.15 -8.51
C GLU A 246 -4.74 -13.75 -7.17
N THR A 247 -5.69 -13.87 -6.24
CA THR A 247 -5.45 -14.63 -5.01
C THR A 247 -5.00 -16.05 -5.37
N ALA A 248 -3.75 -16.39 -5.01
CA ALA A 248 -3.23 -17.74 -5.18
C ALA A 248 -4.00 -18.73 -4.29
N LEU A 249 -4.09 -19.98 -4.73
CA LEU A 249 -4.72 -21.04 -3.93
C LEU A 249 -4.01 -21.21 -2.58
N GLU A 250 -2.71 -20.97 -2.52
CA GLU A 250 -1.92 -20.94 -1.29
C GLU A 250 -2.43 -19.88 -0.30
N HIS A 251 -2.73 -18.66 -0.75
CA HIS A 251 -3.28 -17.63 0.14
C HIS A 251 -4.65 -18.01 0.68
N ILE A 252 -5.49 -18.68 -0.12
CA ILE A 252 -6.79 -19.19 0.32
C ILE A 252 -6.59 -20.26 1.40
N PHE A 253 -5.66 -21.18 1.18
CA PHE A 253 -5.29 -22.20 2.16
C PHE A 253 -4.77 -21.58 3.46
N ASN A 254 -3.80 -20.67 3.38
CA ASN A 254 -3.20 -19.99 4.53
C ASN A 254 -4.24 -19.20 5.33
N ASN A 255 -5.19 -18.54 4.66
CA ASN A 255 -6.29 -17.83 5.34
C ASN A 255 -7.23 -18.80 6.08
N MET A 256 -7.59 -19.94 5.47
CA MET A 256 -8.41 -20.96 6.13
C MET A 256 -7.67 -21.63 7.29
N ALA A 257 -6.35 -21.76 7.20
CA ALA A 257 -5.50 -22.28 8.27
C ALA A 257 -5.38 -21.28 9.42
N ALA A 258 -5.17 -19.99 9.15
CA ALA A 258 -5.07 -18.95 10.17
C ALA A 258 -6.35 -18.82 11.02
N GLN A 259 -7.54 -19.00 10.42
CA GLN A 259 -8.81 -19.03 11.15
C GLN A 259 -8.93 -20.20 12.16
N GLN A 260 -8.07 -21.22 12.07
CA GLN A 260 -8.03 -22.32 13.05
C GLN A 260 -7.53 -21.87 14.43
N ASP A 261 -6.64 -20.88 14.46
CA ASP A 261 -6.04 -20.43 15.72
C ASP A 261 -6.98 -19.51 16.51
N GLU A 262 -7.90 -18.80 15.82
CA GLU A 262 -8.95 -17.99 16.46
C GLU A 262 -10.10 -18.83 17.04
N GLU A 263 -10.48 -19.96 16.42
CA GLU A 263 -11.57 -20.82 16.91
C GLU A 263 -11.17 -21.78 18.05
N LYS A 264 -9.87 -21.92 18.37
CA LYS A 264 -9.40 -22.74 19.51
C LYS A 264 -9.49 -22.03 20.87
N GLY A 265 -10.54 -21.24 21.06
CA GLY A 265 -11.04 -20.90 22.39
C GLY A 265 -11.65 -22.15 23.04
N VAL A 266 -10.94 -22.68 24.04
CA VAL A 266 -11.36 -23.74 24.99
C VAL A 266 -11.45 -25.16 24.42
N ALA A 267 -10.32 -25.86 24.42
CA ALA A 267 -10.31 -27.31 24.41
C ALA A 267 -10.95 -27.84 25.70
N HIS A 268 -12.21 -28.26 25.66
CA HIS A 268 -12.78 -29.12 26.70
C HIS A 268 -12.17 -30.51 26.54
N GLY A 269 -11.16 -30.82 27.36
CA GLY A 269 -10.66 -32.19 27.50
C GLY A 269 -11.78 -33.12 27.94
N MET A 270 -11.90 -34.28 27.27
CA MET A 270 -12.75 -35.37 27.75
C MET A 270 -12.11 -35.94 29.02
N ASN A 271 -12.76 -35.72 30.17
CA ASN A 271 -12.52 -36.55 31.35
C ASN A 271 -13.10 -37.93 31.08
N ILE A 272 -12.24 -38.94 31.13
CA ILE A 272 -12.64 -40.34 31.19
C ILE A 272 -12.68 -40.68 32.68
N GLU A 273 -13.88 -40.81 33.24
CA GLU A 273 -14.12 -41.59 34.46
C GLU A 273 -14.41 -43.04 34.08
#